data_AF-A0A0B7MR04-F1
#
_entry.id   AF-A0A0B7MR04-F1
#
_cell.length_a   1.000
_cell.length_b   1.000
_cell.length_c   1.000
_cell.angle_alpha   90.00
_cell.angle_beta   90.00
_cell.angle_gamma   90.00
#
_symmetry.space_group_name_H-M   'P 1'
#
loop_
_entity.id
_entity.type
_entity.pdbx_description
1 polymer ?
#
loop_
_entity_poly.entity_id
_entity_poly.type
_entity_poly.pdbx_seq_one_letter_code
_entity_poly.pdbx_strand_id
1 'polypeptide(L)'
;MDLPETIKTFKIDRARSGDPLLSWLYRIASNKAVDFISRRKKLLPLEKTVVCRYDIHDINEAENCLDKHKLEMVKRIINERLSKKDRGRWLILTRQYLSNDEKAELIGVKVDSLRQIRKRIRAKILIEIGKEGIEI
;
A
#
# COMPACT_ATOMS: atom_id res chain seq x y z
N MET A 1 -36.50 0.89 11.85
CA MET A 1 -35.13 1.37 11.53
C MET A 1 -34.46 0.24 10.79
N ASP A 2 -34.54 0.28 9.46
CA ASP A 2 -33.97 -0.76 8.62
C ASP A 2 -32.49 -0.45 8.37
N LEU A 3 -31.61 -1.37 8.77
CA LEU A 3 -30.21 -1.35 8.42
C LEU A 3 -30.07 -1.52 6.90
N PRO A 4 -29.25 -0.72 6.20
CA PRO A 4 -29.09 -0.85 4.76
C PRO A 4 -28.50 -2.23 4.42
N GLU A 5 -29.30 -3.04 3.71
CA GLU A 5 -28.88 -4.27 3.05
C GLU A 5 -27.72 -3.98 2.09
N THR A 6 -26.47 -4.21 2.50
CA THR A 6 -25.38 -4.39 1.52
C THR A 6 -24.10 -5.02 2.07
N ILE A 7 -24.16 -5.79 3.17
CA ILE A 7 -23.07 -6.74 3.42
C ILE A 7 -23.32 -7.95 2.53
N LYS A 8 -22.73 -7.94 1.32
CA LYS A 8 -22.68 -9.15 0.49
C LYS A 8 -22.00 -10.25 1.30
N THR A 9 -22.77 -11.24 1.73
CA THR A 9 -22.26 -12.46 2.34
C THR A 9 -21.37 -13.16 1.33
N PHE A 10 -20.06 -13.14 1.57
CA PHE A 10 -19.09 -13.82 0.71
C PHE A 10 -19.21 -15.32 0.99
N LYS A 11 -19.56 -16.11 -0.03
CA LYS A 11 -19.58 -17.58 0.08
C LYS A 11 -18.17 -18.06 0.41
N ILE A 12 -17.98 -18.53 1.65
CA ILE A 12 -16.72 -19.03 2.20
C ILE A 12 -16.24 -20.28 1.44
N ASP A 13 -17.14 -20.96 0.73
CA ASP A 13 -16.85 -22.13 -0.13
C ASP A 13 -15.81 -21.89 -1.24
N ARG A 14 -15.43 -20.63 -1.51
CA ARG A 14 -14.37 -20.25 -2.46
C ARG A 14 -13.03 -19.94 -1.81
N ALA A 15 -12.91 -20.05 -0.48
CA ALA A 15 -11.60 -20.12 0.16
C ALA A 15 -10.95 -21.44 -0.31
N ARG A 16 -9.81 -21.35 -0.99
CA ARG A 16 -9.05 -22.56 -1.31
C ARG A 16 -8.61 -23.16 0.02
N SER A 17 -8.94 -24.44 0.23
CA SER A 17 -8.45 -25.19 1.39
C SER A 17 -6.92 -25.07 1.43
N GLY A 18 -6.39 -24.39 2.45
CA GLY A 18 -4.96 -24.14 2.63
C GLY A 18 -4.52 -22.67 2.60
N ASP A 19 -5.31 -21.75 2.04
CA ASP A 19 -4.99 -20.31 2.09
C ASP A 19 -5.37 -19.75 3.49
N PRO A 20 -4.48 -18.99 4.17
CA PRO A 20 -4.87 -18.26 5.38
C PRO A 20 -6.06 -17.35 5.05
N LEU A 21 -7.13 -17.43 5.86
CA LEU A 21 -8.38 -16.68 5.68
C LEU A 21 -8.12 -15.17 5.43
N LEU A 22 -7.11 -14.63 6.12
CA LEU A 22 -6.68 -13.24 5.98
C LEU A 22 -6.17 -12.92 4.57
N SER A 23 -5.34 -13.79 3.98
CA SER A 23 -4.82 -13.64 2.61
C SER A 23 -5.95 -13.69 1.58
N TRP A 24 -6.93 -14.56 1.80
CA TRP A 24 -8.13 -14.64 0.96
C TRP A 24 -8.98 -13.36 1.04
N LEU A 25 -9.21 -12.83 2.24
CA LEU A 25 -9.92 -11.57 2.46
C LEU A 25 -9.18 -10.37 1.85
N TYR A 26 -7.85 -10.30 2.00
CA TYR A 26 -7.03 -9.26 1.38
C TYR A 26 -7.13 -9.27 -0.14
N ARG A 27 -7.15 -10.45 -0.77
CA ARG A 27 -7.33 -10.59 -2.21
C ARG A 27 -8.69 -10.05 -2.67
N ILE A 28 -9.76 -10.39 -1.94
CA ILE A 28 -11.11 -9.88 -2.24
C ILE A 28 -11.15 -8.36 -2.10
N ALA A 29 -10.67 -7.83 -0.97
CA ALA A 29 -10.68 -6.41 -0.68
C ALA A 29 -9.84 -5.62 -1.71
N SER A 30 -8.66 -6.11 -2.06
CA SER A 30 -7.78 -5.48 -3.05
C SER A 30 -8.41 -5.44 -4.43
N ASN A 31 -8.99 -6.56 -4.88
CA ASN A 31 -9.67 -6.62 -6.17
C ASN A 31 -10.89 -5.70 -6.21
N LYS A 32 -11.67 -5.64 -5.12
CA LYS A 32 -12.81 -4.73 -5.02
C LYS A 32 -12.40 -3.27 -5.00
N ALA A 33 -11.31 -2.92 -4.31
CA ALA A 33 -10.78 -1.56 -4.30
C ALA A 33 -10.29 -1.15 -5.70
N VAL A 34 -9.59 -2.05 -6.41
CA VAL A 34 -9.15 -1.82 -7.79
C VAL A 34 -10.35 -1.67 -8.72
N ASP A 35 -11.36 -2.53 -8.62
CA ASP A 35 -12.60 -2.42 -9.40
C ASP A 35 -13.32 -1.10 -9.14
N PHE A 36 -13.46 -0.72 -7.87
CA PHE A 36 -14.11 0.52 -7.46
C PHE A 36 -13.37 1.75 -8.00
N ILE A 37 -12.05 1.81 -7.84
CA ILE A 37 -11.22 2.90 -8.36
C ILE A 37 -11.29 2.93 -9.90
N SER A 38 -11.24 1.77 -10.56
CA SER A 38 -11.29 1.67 -12.03
C SER A 38 -12.64 2.13 -12.59
N ARG A 39 -13.74 1.79 -11.92
CA ARG A 39 -15.09 2.27 -12.27
C ARG A 39 -15.26 3.76 -11.98
N ARG A 40 -14.76 4.25 -10.85
CA ARG A 40 -14.84 5.66 -10.46
C ARG A 40 -13.98 6.57 -11.33
N LYS A 41 -12.82 6.10 -11.80
CA LYS A 41 -11.96 6.81 -12.77
C LYS A 41 -12.57 6.93 -14.17
N LYS A 42 -13.52 6.05 -14.53
CA LYS A 42 -14.29 6.18 -15.78
C LYS A 42 -15.42 7.21 -15.70
N LEU A 43 -15.81 7.64 -14.49
CA LEU A 43 -17.02 8.42 -14.26
C LEU A 43 -16.80 9.82 -13.67
N LEU A 44 -15.56 10.20 -13.32
CA LEU A 44 -15.29 11.50 -12.71
C LEU A 44 -14.42 12.40 -13.61
N PRO A 45 -14.85 13.65 -13.89
CA PRO A 45 -13.97 14.69 -14.38
C PRO A 45 -12.86 14.94 -13.36
N LEU A 46 -11.64 15.18 -13.84
CA LEU A 46 -10.47 15.49 -13.02
C LEU A 46 -10.63 16.85 -12.32
N GLU A 47 -11.27 16.92 -11.16
CA GLU A 47 -11.06 18.07 -10.25
C GLU A 47 -11.56 17.85 -8.81
N LYS A 48 -10.84 18.50 -7.88
CA LYS A 48 -11.06 18.68 -6.43
C LYS A 48 -10.51 17.60 -5.48
N THR A 49 -9.24 17.84 -5.12
CA THR A 49 -8.60 17.43 -3.86
C THR A 49 -9.37 17.98 -2.66
N VAL A 50 -9.96 17.10 -1.85
CA VAL A 50 -10.49 17.45 -0.52
C VAL A 50 -9.44 17.04 0.51
N VAL A 51 -8.79 18.04 1.11
CA VAL A 51 -7.86 17.89 2.23
C VAL A 51 -8.69 17.78 3.51
N CYS A 52 -8.62 16.64 4.19
CA CYS A 52 -9.26 16.45 5.50
C CYS A 52 -8.19 16.71 6.57
N ARG A 53 -8.38 17.78 7.36
CA ARG A 53 -7.55 18.09 8.54
C ARG A 53 -8.16 17.37 9.75
N TYR A 54 -7.33 16.68 10.52
CA TYR A 54 -7.69 16.19 11.86
C TYR A 54 -6.79 16.88 12.88
N ASP A 55 -7.43 17.43 13.91
CA ASP A 55 -6.84 18.12 15.06
C ASP A 55 -5.93 17.20 15.88
N ILE A 56 -4.82 17.77 16.33
CA ILE A 56 -3.72 17.11 17.02
C ILE A 56 -3.70 17.64 18.47
N HIS A 57 -3.84 16.75 19.44
CA HIS A 57 -3.62 17.06 20.85
C HIS A 57 -2.15 16.74 21.21
N ASP A 58 -1.38 17.79 21.46
CA ASP A 58 -0.08 17.81 22.17
C ASP A 58 -0.18 17.00 23.49
N ILE A 59 0.81 16.26 23.99
CA ILE A 59 2.10 16.71 24.51
C ILE A 59 3.04 15.47 24.54
N ASN A 60 3.78 15.22 23.45
CA ASN A 60 4.98 14.34 23.36
C ASN A 60 5.62 14.43 21.94
N GLU A 61 5.39 15.57 21.27
CA GLU A 61 5.34 15.64 19.81
C GLU A 61 6.68 15.97 19.14
N ALA A 62 7.63 16.64 19.78
CA ALA A 62 8.78 17.19 19.04
C ALA A 62 9.69 16.13 18.36
N GLU A 63 10.09 15.06 19.07
CA GLU A 63 10.92 13.99 18.48
C GLU A 63 10.10 13.08 17.54
N ASN A 64 8.86 12.74 17.94
CA ASN A 64 7.97 11.95 17.09
C ASN A 64 7.52 12.71 15.83
N CYS A 65 7.43 14.03 15.86
CA CYS A 65 7.02 14.86 14.71
C CYS A 65 8.13 14.98 13.68
N LEU A 66 9.40 15.03 14.11
CA LEU A 66 10.53 15.00 13.18
C LEU A 66 10.57 13.66 12.41
N ASP A 67 10.36 12.55 13.12
CA ASP A 67 10.28 11.22 12.50
C ASP A 67 9.01 11.02 11.67
N LYS A 68 7.85 11.51 12.13
CA LYS A 68 6.60 11.49 11.36
C LYS A 68 6.74 12.32 10.08
N HIS A 69 7.35 13.50 10.15
CA HIS A 69 7.55 14.36 8.99
C HIS A 69 8.48 13.71 7.97
N LYS A 70 9.63 13.16 8.42
CA LYS A 70 10.52 12.37 7.56
C LYS A 70 9.79 11.17 6.95
N LEU A 71 9.00 10.45 7.74
CA LEU A 71 8.22 9.31 7.28
C LEU A 71 7.16 9.72 6.23
N GLU A 72 6.45 10.83 6.44
CA GLU A 72 5.48 11.36 5.48
C GLU A 72 6.16 11.84 4.19
N MET A 73 7.34 12.48 4.28
CA MET A 73 8.13 12.81 3.10
C MET A 73 8.54 11.54 2.32
N VAL A 74 9.01 10.51 3.00
CA VAL A 74 9.37 9.23 2.37
C VAL A 74 8.14 8.58 1.72
N LYS A 75 6.98 8.59 2.39
CA LYS A 75 5.71 8.11 1.81
C LYS A 75 5.33 8.90 0.55
N ARG A 76 5.47 10.23 0.57
CA ARG A 76 5.22 11.11 -0.58
C ARG A 76 6.14 10.76 -1.75
N ILE A 77 7.44 10.65 -1.49
CA ILE A 77 8.44 10.25 -2.50
C ILE A 77 8.09 8.90 -3.11
N ILE A 78 7.76 7.91 -2.29
CA ILE A 78 7.33 6.59 -2.77
C ILE A 78 6.08 6.74 -3.65
N ASN A 79 5.09 7.51 -3.23
CA ASN A 79 3.81 7.64 -3.94
C ASN A 79 3.91 8.41 -5.26
N GLU A 80 4.78 9.42 -5.34
CA GLU A 80 4.85 10.33 -6.48
C GLU A 80 5.98 9.98 -7.46
N ARG A 81 7.13 9.54 -6.95
CA ARG A 81 8.35 9.35 -7.76
C ARG A 81 8.56 7.91 -8.23
N LEU A 82 8.05 6.92 -7.49
CA LEU A 82 8.14 5.52 -7.95
C LEU A 82 7.06 5.19 -8.98
N SER A 83 7.45 4.41 -9.98
CA SER A 83 6.51 3.81 -10.94
C SER A 83 5.42 3.02 -10.21
N LYS A 84 4.20 2.94 -10.77
CA LYS A 84 3.09 2.17 -10.18
C LYS A 84 3.48 0.72 -9.86
N LYS A 85 4.28 0.12 -10.74
CA LYS A 85 4.81 -1.24 -10.58
C LYS A 85 5.78 -1.36 -9.40
N ASP A 86 6.72 -0.44 -9.27
CA ASP A 86 7.70 -0.45 -8.17
C ASP A 86 7.04 -0.12 -6.83
N ARG A 87 6.02 0.76 -6.81
CA ARG A 87 5.21 1.02 -5.62
C ARG A 87 4.48 -0.22 -5.11
N GLY A 88 3.79 -0.93 -5.99
CA GLY A 88 3.09 -2.17 -5.62
C GLY A 88 4.04 -3.21 -5.06
N ARG A 89 5.21 -3.38 -5.70
CA ARG A 89 6.27 -4.29 -5.23
C ARG A 89 6.83 -3.86 -3.88
N TRP A 90 7.09 -2.58 -3.68
CA TRP A 90 7.56 -2.05 -2.40
C TRP A 90 6.58 -2.36 -1.28
N LEU A 91 5.29 -2.09 -1.50
CA LEU A 91 4.23 -2.34 -0.52
C LEU A 91 4.15 -3.82 -0.12
N ILE A 92 4.29 -4.75 -1.07
CA ILE A 92 4.29 -6.19 -0.80
C ILE A 92 5.56 -6.59 -0.03
N LEU A 93 6.72 -6.09 -0.45
CA LEU A 93 8.01 -6.44 0.15
C LEU A 93 8.15 -5.98 1.61
N THR A 94 7.48 -4.89 2.00
CA THR A 94 7.55 -4.33 3.37
C THR A 94 6.56 -4.97 4.34
N ARG A 95 5.60 -5.79 3.88
CA ARG A 95 4.71 -6.54 4.79
C ARG A 95 5.50 -7.62 5.54
N GLN A 96 5.56 -7.48 6.86
CA GLN A 96 6.29 -8.41 7.72
C GLN A 96 5.58 -9.78 7.85
N TYR A 97 4.25 -9.81 7.73
CA TYR A 97 3.44 -11.03 7.88
C TYR A 97 3.40 -11.93 6.65
N LEU A 98 4.03 -11.54 5.53
CA LEU A 98 4.10 -12.37 4.32
C LEU A 98 5.47 -13.04 4.23
N SER A 99 5.47 -14.35 3.98
CA SER A 99 6.66 -15.11 3.64
C SER A 99 7.28 -14.65 2.31
N ASN A 100 8.52 -15.05 2.04
CA ASN A 100 9.14 -14.72 0.75
C ASN A 100 8.45 -15.43 -0.42
N ASP A 101 7.91 -16.64 -0.21
CA ASP A 101 7.18 -17.37 -1.24
C ASP A 101 5.88 -16.64 -1.63
N GLU A 102 5.09 -16.21 -0.64
CA GLU A 102 3.87 -15.42 -0.86
C GLU A 102 4.19 -14.08 -1.53
N LYS A 103 5.28 -13.41 -1.14
CA LYS A 103 5.73 -12.17 -1.79
C LYS A 103 6.11 -12.41 -3.25
N ALA A 104 6.79 -13.52 -3.56
CA ALA A 104 7.21 -13.88 -4.90
C ALA A 104 5.99 -14.17 -5.78
N GLU A 105 5.02 -14.92 -5.26
CA GLU A 105 3.76 -15.22 -5.93
C GLU A 105 2.95 -13.96 -6.23
N LEU A 106 2.75 -13.08 -5.23
CA LEU A 106 2.00 -11.83 -5.41
C LEU A 106 2.65 -10.87 -6.41
N ILE A 107 3.99 -10.89 -6.52
CA ILE A 107 4.74 -10.07 -7.48
C ILE A 107 4.83 -10.77 -8.86
N GLY A 108 4.58 -12.08 -8.94
CA GLY A 108 4.69 -12.89 -10.14
C GLY A 108 6.15 -13.14 -10.57
N VAL A 109 7.04 -13.43 -9.62
CA VAL A 109 8.47 -13.67 -9.86
C VAL A 109 8.99 -14.87 -9.08
N LYS A 110 10.19 -15.35 -9.41
CA LYS A 110 10.88 -16.36 -8.59
C LYS A 110 11.35 -15.75 -7.26
N VAL A 111 11.37 -16.56 -6.20
CA VAL A 111 11.80 -16.15 -4.85
C VAL A 111 13.20 -15.53 -4.87
N ASP A 112 14.13 -16.10 -5.62
CA ASP A 112 15.51 -15.60 -5.78
C ASP A 112 15.57 -14.18 -6.36
N SER A 113 14.57 -13.80 -7.15
CA SER A 113 14.48 -12.46 -7.76
C SER A 113 14.11 -11.40 -6.73
N LEU A 114 13.51 -11.76 -5.59
CA LEU A 114 13.06 -10.79 -4.58
C LEU A 114 14.20 -9.98 -4.01
N ARG A 115 15.37 -10.59 -3.77
CA ARG A 115 16.55 -9.87 -3.26
C ARG A 115 16.97 -8.76 -4.22
N GLN A 116 17.04 -9.07 -5.51
CA GLN A 116 17.43 -8.09 -6.54
C GLN A 116 16.37 -7.00 -6.71
N ILE A 117 15.09 -7.35 -6.70
CA ILE A 117 13.97 -6.39 -6.77
C ILE A 117 14.02 -5.45 -5.56
N ARG A 118 14.20 -5.98 -4.35
CA ARG A 118 14.31 -5.19 -3.12
C ARG A 118 15.49 -4.23 -3.19
N LYS A 119 16.67 -4.70 -3.59
CA LYS A 119 17.88 -3.86 -3.75
C LYS A 119 17.63 -2.72 -4.75
N ARG A 120 17.03 -3.02 -5.90
CA ARG A 120 16.74 -2.04 -6.95
C ARG A 120 15.73 -0.98 -6.50
N ILE A 121 14.64 -1.40 -5.84
CA ILE A 121 13.63 -0.46 -5.33
C ILE A 121 14.22 0.42 -4.23
N ARG A 122 14.99 -0.16 -3.29
CA ARG A 122 15.68 0.62 -2.25
C ARG A 122 16.64 1.65 -2.84
N ALA A 123 17.46 1.26 -3.83
CA ALA A 123 18.37 2.18 -4.49
C ALA A 123 17.62 3.37 -5.13
N LYS A 124 16.49 3.11 -5.79
CA LYS A 124 15.64 4.18 -6.34
C LYS A 124 15.11 5.11 -5.25
N ILE A 125 14.59 4.55 -4.15
CA ILE A 125 14.07 5.34 -3.03
C ILE A 125 15.17 6.21 -2.43
N LEU A 126 16.38 5.66 -2.19
CA LEU A 126 17.51 6.41 -1.64
C LEU A 126 17.97 7.54 -2.56
N ILE A 127 18.00 7.31 -3.88
CA ILE A 127 18.32 8.36 -4.86
C ILE A 127 17.30 9.50 -4.78
N GLU A 128 16.00 9.17 -4.73
CA GLU A 128 14.96 10.20 -4.66
C GLU A 128 14.95 10.94 -3.32
N ILE A 129 15.30 10.26 -2.23
CA ILE A 129 15.48 10.89 -0.91
C ILE A 129 16.67 11.84 -0.92
N GLY A 130 17.82 11.43 -1.47
CA GLY A 130 19.00 12.28 -1.56
C GLY A 130 18.76 13.56 -2.37
N LYS A 131 17.90 13.51 -3.41
CA LYS A 131 17.48 14.71 -4.17
C LYS A 131 16.67 15.71 -3.35
N GLU A 132 15.92 15.24 -2.35
CA GLU A 132 15.10 16.09 -1.47
C GLU A 132 15.88 16.53 -0.22
N GLY A 133 17.17 16.17 -0.10
CA GLY A 133 18.03 16.57 1.01
C GLY A 133 17.64 15.97 2.36
N ILE A 134 16.90 14.85 2.36
CA ILE A 134 16.50 14.20 3.62
C ILE A 134 17.63 13.29 4.08
N GLU A 135 18.22 13.59 5.24
CA GLU A 135 19.13 12.69 5.95
C GLU A 135 18.32 11.58 6.64
N ILE A 136 18.52 10.33 6.18
CA ILE A 136 17.96 9.09 6.76
C ILE A 136 19.02 8.38 7.58
#